data_AF-A0A7G5N3I8-F1
#
_entry.id   AF-A0A7G5N3I8-F1
#
_cell.length_a   1.000
_cell.length_b   1.000
_cell.length_c   1.000
_cell.angle_alpha   90.00
_cell.angle_beta   90.00
_cell.angle_gamma   90.00
#
_symmetry.space_group_name_H-M   'P 1'
#
loop_
_entity.id
_entity.type
_entity.pdbx_description
1 polymer ?
#
loop_
_entity_poly.entity_id
_entity_poly.type
_entity_poly.pdbx_seq_one_letter_code
_entity_poly.pdbx_strand_id
1 'polypeptide(L)' 'MWVKTKAGKNMPVNPELVNYKAVPGGKERIVTPEGVVVAGEKCSVDEAEGCGYISHFATCSRR' A
#
# COMPACT_ATOMS: atom_id res chain seq x y z
N MET A 1 -3.49 -0.25 -11.40
CA MET A 1 -2.72 -1.50 -11.54
C MET A 1 -3.33 -2.56 -10.63
N TRP A 2 -3.06 -3.86 -10.86
CA TRP A 2 -3.57 -4.94 -10.00
C TRP A 2 -2.40 -5.73 -9.43
N VAL A 3 -2.41 -5.99 -8.12
CA VAL A 3 -1.42 -6.84 -7.43
C VAL A 3 -2.14 -8.02 -6.81
N LYS A 4 -1.64 -9.24 -7.06
CA LYS A 4 -2.16 -10.45 -6.43
C LYS A 4 -1.68 -10.48 -4.99
N THR A 5 -2.63 -10.42 -4.05
CA THR A 5 -2.32 -10.49 -2.61
C THR A 5 -2.03 -11.92 -2.17
N LYS A 6 -1.31 -12.08 -1.04
CA LYS A 6 -1.10 -13.41 -0.43
C LYS A 6 -2.40 -14.13 -0.04
N ALA A 7 -3.49 -13.39 0.15
CA ALA A 7 -4.83 -13.94 0.36
C ALA A 7 -5.48 -14.50 -0.92
N GLY A 8 -4.76 -14.48 -2.07
CA GLY A 8 -5.21 -15.03 -3.35
C GLY A 8 -6.10 -14.11 -4.18
N LYS A 9 -6.50 -12.94 -3.65
CA LYS A 9 -7.33 -11.95 -4.36
C LYS A 9 -6.46 -10.90 -5.05
N ASN A 10 -6.89 -10.44 -6.23
CA ASN A 10 -6.29 -9.29 -6.90
C ASN A 10 -6.79 -8.00 -6.24
N MET A 11 -5.86 -7.14 -5.83
CA MET A 11 -6.14 -5.85 -5.23
C MET A 11 -5.85 -4.74 -6.26
N PRO A 12 -6.79 -3.82 -6.53
CA PRO A 12 -6.51 -2.64 -7.32
C PRO A 12 -5.64 -1.69 -6.49
N VAL A 13 -4.53 -1.26 -7.09
CA VAL A 13 -3.56 -0.34 -6.49
C VAL A 13 -3.22 0.78 -7.45
N ASN A 14 -2.81 1.90 -6.88
CA ASN A 14 -2.25 3.00 -7.63
C ASN A 14 -0.90 2.57 -8.22
N PRO A 15 -0.58 2.90 -9.48
CA PRO A 15 0.66 2.47 -10.12
C PRO A 15 1.92 3.16 -9.57
N GLU A 16 1.74 4.24 -8.81
CA GLU A 16 2.84 4.95 -8.13
C GLU A 16 3.43 4.09 -7.02
N LEU A 17 4.73 3.78 -7.12
CA LEU A 17 5.48 3.14 -6.05
C LEU A 17 5.82 4.17 -4.99
N VAL A 18 5.47 3.87 -3.74
CA VAL A 18 5.69 4.76 -2.60
C VAL A 18 6.55 4.08 -1.55
N ASN A 19 7.41 4.88 -0.92
CA ASN A 19 8.10 4.45 0.28
C ASN A 19 7.14 4.57 1.45
N TYR A 20 7.24 3.62 2.36
CA TYR A 20 6.33 3.55 3.49
C TYR A 20 7.01 3.12 4.77
N LYS A 21 6.37 3.54 5.85
CA LYS A 21 6.65 3.09 7.21
C LYS A 21 5.44 2.32 7.71
N ALA A 22 5.67 1.14 8.28
CA ALA A 22 4.61 0.34 8.85
C ALA A 22 4.17 0.99 10.17
N VAL A 23 2.90 1.39 10.24
CA VAL A 23 2.33 2.06 11.40
C VAL A 23 1.11 1.24 11.83
N PRO A 24 1.10 0.68 13.06
CA PRO A 24 -0.09 0.02 13.59
C PRO A 24 -1.27 1.00 13.59
N GLY A 25 -2.30 0.70 12.81
CA GLY A 25 -3.47 1.59 12.64
C GLY A 25 -3.27 2.73 11.64
N GLY A 26 -2.21 2.70 10.83
CA GLY A 26 -1.97 3.65 9.74
C GLY A 26 -3.16 3.76 8.78
N LYS A 27 -3.35 4.96 8.22
CA LYS A 27 -4.51 5.30 7.39
C LYS A 27 -4.44 4.63 6.02
N GLU A 28 -3.25 4.49 5.48
CA GLU A 28 -3.02 3.93 4.16
C GLU A 28 -2.94 2.40 4.22
N ARG A 29 -3.50 1.77 3.18
CA ARG A 29 -3.33 0.34 2.92
C ARG A 29 -2.32 0.17 1.82
N ILE A 30 -1.14 -0.31 2.19
CA ILE A 30 0.01 -0.43 1.31
C ILE A 30 0.17 -1.89 0.93
N VAL A 31 0.19 -2.15 -0.36
CA VAL A 31 0.32 -3.49 -0.93
C VAL A 31 1.72 -3.60 -1.50
N THR A 32 2.55 -4.46 -0.92
CA THR A 32 3.90 -4.70 -1.42
C THR A 32 3.86 -5.44 -2.76
N PRO A 33 4.94 -5.41 -3.57
CA PRO A 33 5.02 -6.21 -4.79
C PRO A 33 4.84 -7.73 -4.56
N GLU A 34 5.17 -8.21 -3.36
CA GLU A 34 4.95 -9.60 -2.93
C GLU A 34 3.49 -9.91 -2.54
N GLY A 35 2.60 -8.92 -2.62
CA GLY A 35 1.18 -9.06 -2.29
C GLY A 35 0.87 -9.06 -0.80
N VAL A 36 1.79 -8.57 0.05
CA VAL A 36 1.52 -8.35 1.47
C VAL A 36 0.78 -7.03 1.64
N VAL A 37 -0.26 -7.01 2.47
CA VAL A 37 -1.02 -5.78 2.78
C VAL A 37 -0.60 -5.29 4.16
N VAL A 38 -0.06 -4.08 4.21
CA VAL A 38 0.45 -3.42 5.41
C VAL A 38 -0.37 -2.18 5.71
N ALA A 39 -0.63 -1.92 6.99
CA ALA A 39 -1.11 -0.62 7.44
C ALA A 39 0.11 0.28 7.66
N GLY A 40 0.13 1.44 7.04
CA GLY A 40 1.28 2.33 7.13
C GLY A 40 0.92 3.71 6.63
N GLU A 41 1.96 4.53 6.49
CA GLU A 41 1.87 5.89 5.97
C GLU A 41 2.97 6.08 4.92
N LYS A 42 2.72 6.96 3.93
CA LYS A 42 3.77 7.36 2.97
C LYS A 42 4.85 8.13 3.74
N CYS A 43 6.11 7.83 3.49
CA CYS A 43 7.22 8.54 4.12
C CYS A 43 8.36 8.80 3.14
N SER A 44 9.33 9.59 3.60
CA SER A 44 10.61 9.80 2.92
C SER A 44 11.42 8.51 2.86
N VAL A 45 12.40 8.45 1.95
CA VAL A 45 13.28 7.26 1.78
C VAL A 45 14.04 6.95 3.07
N ASP A 46 14.49 7.98 3.80
CA ASP A 46 15.30 7.82 5.02
C ASP A 46 14.56 7.15 6.19
N GLU A 47 13.23 7.24 6.20
CA GLU A 47 12.37 6.67 7.25
C GLU A 47 11.62 5.42 6.78
N ALA A 48 11.85 5.01 5.54
CA ALA A 48 11.11 3.93 4.91
C ALA A 48 11.57 2.57 5.43
N GLU A 49 10.59 1.78 5.87
CA GLU A 49 10.80 0.36 6.17
C GLU A 49 10.67 -0.49 4.91
N GLY A 50 10.05 0.05 3.85
CA GLY A 50 9.97 -0.59 2.55
C GLY A 50 9.26 0.25 1.50
N CYS A 51 8.97 -0.38 0.36
CA CYS A 51 8.24 0.23 -0.73
C CYS A 51 7.04 -0.63 -1.15
N GLY A 52 6.00 0.01 -1.68
CA GLY A 52 4.78 -0.66 -2.11
C GLY A 52 3.83 0.28 -2.82
N TYR A 53 2.60 -0.18 -3.03
CA TYR A 53 1.57 0.54 -3.75
C TYR A 53 0.41 0.84 -2.84
N ILE A 54 -0.15 2.05 -2.92
CA ILE A 54 -1.37 2.37 -2.17
C ILE A 54 -2.57 1.69 -2.81
N SER A 55 -3.39 1.03 -2.00
CA SER A 55 -4.69 0.51 -2.40
C SER A 55 -5.53 1.62 -3.02
N HIS A 56 -6.08 1.38 -4.20
CA HIS A 56 -6.96 2.34 -4.87
C HIS A 56 -8.22 2.63 -4.03
N PHE A 57 -8.62 1.71 -3.14
CA PHE A 57 -9.73 1.93 -2.21
C PHE A 57 -9.41 2.98 -1.14
N ALA A 58 -8.14 3.13 -0.75
CA ALA A 58 -7.72 4.15 0.22
C ALA A 58 -7.80 5.57 -0.37
N THR A 59 -7.61 5.70 -1.68
CA THR A 59 -7.71 6.99 -2.40
C THR A 59 -9.06 7.22 -3.05
N CYS A 60 -9.99 6.26 -2.96
CA CYS A 60 -11.33 6.43 -3.50
C CYS A 60 -12.14 7.31 -2.55
N SER A 61 -12.15 8.61 -2.80
CA SER A 61 -13.16 9.51 -2.26
C SER A 61 -14.53 8.95 -2.67
N ARG A 62 -15.26 8.36 -1.72
CA ARG A 62 -16.65 7.96 -1.94
C ARG A 62 -17.41 9.20 -2.42
N ARG A 63 -17.90 9.16 -3.66
CA ARG A 63 -19.00 10.02 -4.10
C ARG A 63 -20.27 9.64 -3.36
#